data_AF-A0A4Q2UDE9-F1
#
_entry.id   AF-A0A4Q2UDE9-F1
#
_cell.length_a   1.000
_cell.length_b   1.000
_cell.length_c   1.000
_cell.angle_alpha   90.00
_cell.angle_beta   90.00
_cell.angle_gamma   90.00
#
_symmetry.space_group_name_H-M   'P 1'
#
loop_
_entity.id
_entity.type
_entity.pdbx_description
1 polymer ?
#
loop_
_entity_poly.entity_id
_entity_poly.type
_entity_poly.pdbx_seq_one_letter_code
_entity_poly.pdbx_strand_id
1 'polypeptide(L)'
;MKTTILYSCLVASLHLHVPVNTLWRAAPQAPVPCTMSNGQTRPYPCEFKIQAMYLLGKNNEVVGTLTPANTSVKLPRSKAVQVIKSSSGESFIYNVSLDIRRINTASFPPKPSPIPGLKVGFYEVGTSTVTSPISPGEVKPVKRVDIAQALPKPGVRPTRISFTLQLNYTTGAGATIVAPVQYVQVKNPITFTKFPASINQYRDRAEAWLAFNTSVDMTK
;
A
#
# COMPACT_ATOMS: atom_id res chain seq x y z
N MET A 1 -60.35 39.55 -42.01
CA MET A 1 -59.40 40.10 -41.02
C MET A 1 -59.35 39.12 -39.84
N LYS A 2 -58.21 38.45 -39.65
CA LYS A 2 -58.01 37.37 -38.67
C LYS A 2 -57.10 37.91 -37.56
N THR A 3 -57.53 37.86 -36.31
CA THR A 3 -56.70 38.23 -35.15
C THR A 3 -56.55 36.98 -34.29
N THR A 4 -55.34 36.40 -34.31
CA THR A 4 -54.97 35.20 -33.58
C THR A 4 -54.41 35.60 -32.21
N ILE A 5 -54.99 35.04 -31.14
CA ILE A 5 -54.52 35.16 -29.76
C ILE A 5 -53.46 34.06 -29.54
N LEU A 6 -52.25 34.44 -29.11
CA LEU A 6 -51.17 33.50 -28.77
C LEU A 6 -50.86 33.60 -27.28
N TYR A 7 -51.22 32.54 -26.55
CA TYR A 7 -50.81 32.27 -25.17
C TYR A 7 -49.34 31.87 -25.14
N SER A 8 -48.51 32.54 -24.35
CA SER A 8 -47.14 32.12 -24.05
C SER A 8 -47.09 31.48 -22.67
N CYS A 9 -46.96 30.15 -22.63
CA CYS A 9 -46.59 29.40 -21.43
C CYS A 9 -45.06 29.51 -21.22
N LEU A 10 -44.63 30.20 -20.16
CA LEU A 10 -43.25 30.18 -19.69
C LEU A 10 -43.11 29.09 -18.61
N VAL A 11 -42.61 27.91 -18.99
CA VAL A 11 -42.14 26.90 -18.04
C VAL A 11 -40.69 27.24 -17.72
N ALA A 12 -40.46 27.88 -16.56
CA ALA A 12 -39.13 28.10 -16.03
C ALA A 12 -38.60 26.78 -15.43
N SER A 13 -37.84 26.02 -16.22
CA SER A 13 -37.06 24.89 -15.74
C SER A 13 -35.93 25.41 -14.85
N LEU A 14 -36.14 25.42 -13.52
CA LEU A 14 -35.08 25.58 -12.53
C LEU A 14 -34.09 24.40 -12.68
N HIS A 15 -33.01 24.61 -13.42
CA HIS A 15 -31.82 23.77 -13.30
C HIS A 15 -31.10 24.20 -12.02
N LEU A 16 -31.32 23.47 -10.93
CA LEU A 16 -30.41 23.48 -9.78
C LEU A 16 -29.04 22.99 -10.26
N HIS A 17 -28.20 23.93 -10.70
CA HIS A 17 -26.76 23.76 -10.75
C HIS A 17 -26.29 23.60 -9.30
N VAL A 18 -26.20 22.36 -8.83
CA VAL A 18 -25.43 22.05 -7.63
C VAL A 18 -23.97 22.29 -8.02
N PRO A 19 -23.26 23.30 -7.48
CA PRO A 19 -21.84 23.43 -7.73
C PRO A 19 -21.18 22.20 -7.11
N VAL A 20 -20.64 21.32 -7.95
CA VAL A 20 -19.80 20.20 -7.55
C VAL A 20 -18.45 20.75 -7.09
N ASN A 21 -18.45 21.51 -6.00
CA ASN A 21 -17.26 21.76 -5.19
C ASN A 21 -17.01 20.50 -4.34
N THR A 22 -16.70 19.41 -5.01
CA THR A 22 -15.85 18.41 -4.38
C THR A 22 -14.50 19.09 -4.19
N LEU A 23 -14.15 19.34 -2.95
CA LEU A 23 -12.81 19.74 -2.53
C LEU A 23 -11.82 18.62 -2.86
N TRP A 24 -11.51 18.44 -4.14
CA TRP A 24 -10.32 17.72 -4.57
C TRP A 24 -9.16 18.56 -4.07
N ARG A 25 -8.59 18.24 -2.91
CA ARG A 25 -7.27 18.75 -2.52
C ARG A 25 -6.37 18.58 -3.74
N ALA A 26 -5.94 19.69 -4.32
CA ALA A 26 -5.04 19.68 -5.47
C ALA A 26 -3.87 18.75 -5.14
N ALA A 27 -3.53 17.86 -6.09
CA ALA A 27 -2.39 16.99 -5.91
C ALA A 27 -1.15 17.87 -5.67
N PRO A 28 -0.30 17.55 -4.67
CA PRO A 28 0.94 18.28 -4.46
C PRO A 28 1.77 18.23 -5.75
N GLN A 29 2.36 19.36 -6.13
CA GLN A 29 3.27 19.42 -7.28
C GLN A 29 4.49 18.53 -7.00
N ALA A 30 4.82 17.67 -7.97
CA ALA A 30 6.09 16.95 -7.96
C ALA A 30 7.24 17.92 -8.33
N PRO A 31 8.44 17.78 -7.77
CA PRO A 31 8.86 16.71 -6.87
C PRO A 31 8.44 16.93 -5.41
N VAL A 32 7.82 15.93 -4.80
CA VAL A 32 7.64 15.85 -3.34
C VAL A 32 8.95 15.35 -2.73
N PRO A 33 9.62 16.13 -1.84
CA PRO A 33 10.85 15.70 -1.19
C PRO A 33 10.65 14.41 -0.39
N CYS A 34 11.67 13.55 -0.39
CA CYS A 34 11.70 12.35 0.44
C CYS A 34 13.04 12.28 1.17
N THR A 35 12.98 12.09 2.48
CA THR A 35 14.17 12.05 3.33
C THR A 35 14.54 10.61 3.64
N MET A 36 15.83 10.36 3.74
CA MET A 36 16.38 9.16 4.36
C MET A 36 16.15 9.20 5.87
N SER A 37 16.39 8.07 6.52
CA SER A 37 16.30 7.91 7.96
C SER A 37 17.16 8.87 8.79
N ASN A 38 18.27 9.34 8.21
CA ASN A 38 19.18 10.30 8.82
C ASN A 38 18.75 11.77 8.57
N GLY A 39 17.57 12.00 8.00
CA GLY A 39 17.03 13.33 7.69
C GLY A 39 17.58 13.96 6.40
N GLN A 40 18.59 13.37 5.76
CA GLN A 40 19.13 13.89 4.50
C GLN A 40 18.18 13.58 3.33
N THR A 41 18.20 14.44 2.31
CA THR A 41 17.46 14.22 1.07
C THR A 41 17.91 12.94 0.39
N ARG A 42 16.97 12.10 -0.06
CA ARG A 42 17.29 10.94 -0.89
C ARG A 42 17.90 11.38 -2.23
N PRO A 43 18.93 10.69 -2.75
CA PRO A 43 19.49 10.99 -4.07
C PRO A 43 18.46 10.95 -5.22
N TYR A 44 17.42 10.14 -5.06
CA TYR A 44 16.30 10.02 -5.98
C TYR A 44 14.98 10.21 -5.21
N PRO A 45 14.04 11.05 -5.70
CA PRO A 45 12.78 11.29 -5.01
C PRO A 45 11.93 10.00 -4.94
N CYS A 46 11.27 9.76 -3.81
CA CYS A 46 10.37 8.62 -3.63
C CYS A 46 9.22 8.66 -4.63
N GLU A 47 9.01 7.60 -5.40
CA GLU A 47 7.93 7.54 -6.38
C GLU A 47 6.56 7.36 -5.73
N PHE A 48 6.52 6.66 -4.59
CA PHE A 48 5.29 6.26 -3.92
C PHE A 48 5.26 6.71 -2.46
N LYS A 49 4.05 6.73 -1.92
CA LYS A 49 3.80 6.63 -0.48
C LYS A 49 2.80 5.53 -0.20
N ILE A 50 2.95 4.87 0.94
CA ILE A 50 1.90 3.98 1.47
C ILE A 50 0.87 4.85 2.18
N GLN A 51 -0.40 4.74 1.78
CA GLN A 51 -1.50 5.45 2.44
C GLN A 51 -2.05 4.62 3.58
N ALA A 52 -2.34 3.35 3.31
CA ALA A 52 -2.90 2.43 4.27
C ALA A 52 -2.60 0.98 3.85
N MET A 53 -2.67 0.08 4.83
CA MET A 53 -2.70 -1.35 4.64
C MET A 53 -3.94 -1.88 5.34
N TYR A 54 -4.89 -2.41 4.57
CA TYR A 54 -6.14 -2.96 5.06
C TYR A 54 -6.00 -4.47 5.21
N LEU A 55 -6.27 -4.99 6.41
CA LEU A 55 -6.29 -6.41 6.70
C LEU A 55 -7.73 -6.90 6.50
N LEU A 56 -7.90 -7.88 5.65
CA LEU A 56 -9.19 -8.38 5.20
C LEU A 56 -9.45 -9.78 5.76
N GLY A 57 -10.64 -9.97 6.32
CA GLY A 57 -11.12 -11.25 6.84
C GLY A 57 -11.64 -12.18 5.74
N LYS A 58 -12.13 -13.35 6.15
CA LYS A 58 -12.67 -14.39 5.26
C LYS A 58 -13.85 -13.95 4.39
N ASN A 59 -14.58 -12.89 4.76
CA ASN A 59 -15.68 -12.33 3.97
C ASN A 59 -15.26 -11.05 3.22
N ASN A 60 -13.94 -10.82 3.04
CA ASN A 60 -13.36 -9.60 2.47
C ASN A 60 -13.71 -8.32 3.24
N GLU A 61 -14.16 -8.43 4.49
CA GLU A 61 -14.40 -7.28 5.35
C GLU A 61 -13.09 -6.74 5.91
N VAL A 62 -12.99 -5.43 6.11
CA VAL A 62 -11.83 -4.83 6.79
C VAL A 62 -11.90 -5.16 8.27
N VAL A 63 -10.94 -5.96 8.75
CA VAL A 63 -10.78 -6.37 10.16
C VAL A 63 -9.65 -5.64 10.88
N GLY A 64 -8.86 -4.89 10.13
CA GLY A 64 -7.79 -4.05 10.65
C GLY A 64 -7.31 -3.04 9.61
N THR A 65 -6.83 -1.89 10.07
CA THR A 65 -6.24 -0.87 9.20
C THR A 65 -4.95 -0.37 9.83
N LEU A 66 -3.88 -0.39 9.04
CA LEU A 66 -2.59 0.17 9.41
C LEU A 66 -2.30 1.37 8.52
N THR A 67 -1.78 2.44 9.11
CA THR A 67 -1.38 3.67 8.42
C THR A 67 -0.02 4.13 8.95
N PRO A 68 0.66 5.08 8.30
CA PRO A 68 1.87 5.67 8.87
C PRO A 68 1.69 6.28 10.26
N ALA A 69 0.46 6.69 10.63
CA ALA A 69 0.13 7.24 11.94
C ALA A 69 -0.38 6.18 12.94
N ASN A 70 -0.83 5.02 12.46
CA ASN A 70 -1.30 3.92 13.28
C ASN A 70 -0.70 2.60 12.79
N THR A 71 0.36 2.17 13.45
CA THR A 71 1.21 1.06 13.02
C THR A 71 0.91 -0.23 13.77
N SER A 72 -0.12 -0.30 14.61
CA SER A 72 -0.43 -1.51 15.37
C SER A 72 -1.90 -1.93 15.27
N VAL A 73 -2.15 -3.22 15.12
CA VAL A 73 -3.53 -3.76 15.09
C VAL A 73 -3.61 -5.18 15.64
N LYS A 74 -4.70 -5.46 16.37
CA LYS A 74 -5.07 -6.82 16.80
C LYS A 74 -6.21 -7.33 15.93
N LEU A 75 -6.00 -8.45 15.24
CA LEU A 75 -6.95 -9.05 14.31
C LEU A 75 -7.77 -10.14 15.00
N PRO A 76 -9.09 -10.20 14.81
CA PRO A 76 -9.92 -11.26 15.40
C PRO A 76 -9.61 -12.62 14.75
N ARG A 77 -9.39 -13.63 15.59
CA ARG A 77 -9.12 -15.02 15.18
C ARG A 77 -10.29 -15.58 14.37
N SER A 78 -11.53 -15.31 14.77
CA SER A 78 -12.75 -15.81 14.10
C SER A 78 -12.91 -15.35 12.64
N LYS A 79 -12.19 -14.29 12.25
CA LYS A 79 -12.23 -13.69 10.91
C LYS A 79 -11.06 -14.07 10.02
N ALA A 80 -10.09 -14.85 10.50
CA ALA A 80 -8.99 -15.34 9.66
C ALA A 80 -9.55 -16.03 8.40
N VAL A 81 -8.93 -15.76 7.25
CA VAL A 81 -9.26 -16.39 5.96
C VAL A 81 -9.05 -17.90 6.06
N GLN A 82 -7.97 -18.30 6.73
CA GLN A 82 -7.64 -19.69 6.99
C GLN A 82 -6.95 -19.81 8.33
N VAL A 83 -7.26 -20.89 9.05
CA VAL A 83 -6.54 -21.30 10.26
C VAL A 83 -5.90 -22.66 9.98
N ILE A 84 -4.58 -22.73 10.10
CA ILE A 84 -3.82 -23.97 9.97
C ILE A 84 -3.37 -24.38 11.37
N LYS A 85 -3.69 -25.61 11.78
CA LYS A 85 -3.29 -26.15 13.08
C LYS A 85 -2.24 -27.22 12.89
N SER A 86 -1.20 -27.20 13.71
CA SER A 86 -0.17 -28.23 13.77
C SER A 86 0.16 -28.54 15.24
N SER A 87 0.93 -29.60 15.47
CA SER A 87 1.50 -29.90 16.79
C SER A 87 2.44 -28.80 17.29
N SER A 88 2.99 -27.98 16.39
CA SER A 88 3.91 -26.89 16.68
C SER A 88 3.25 -25.53 16.85
N GLY A 89 1.96 -25.37 16.49
CA GLY A 89 1.29 -24.08 16.63
C GLY A 89 -0.01 -23.93 15.84
N GLU A 90 -0.49 -22.69 15.82
CA GLU A 90 -1.57 -22.26 14.93
C GLU A 90 -1.09 -21.12 14.03
N SER A 91 -1.48 -21.17 12.76
CA SER A 91 -1.22 -20.10 11.79
C SER A 91 -2.54 -19.48 11.35
N PHE A 92 -2.61 -18.15 11.37
CA PHE A 92 -3.76 -17.38 10.95
C PHE A 92 -3.41 -16.58 9.71
N ILE A 93 -4.14 -16.83 8.62
CA ILE A 93 -3.91 -16.16 7.33
C ILE A 93 -4.98 -15.09 7.14
N TYR A 94 -4.54 -13.88 6.76
CA TYR A 94 -5.39 -12.77 6.38
C TYR A 94 -5.03 -12.29 4.98
N ASN A 95 -6.03 -11.81 4.24
CA ASN A 95 -5.78 -11.08 3.01
C ASN A 95 -5.37 -9.64 3.37
N VAL A 96 -4.54 -9.04 2.53
CA VAL A 96 -4.04 -7.68 2.72
C VAL A 96 -4.29 -6.89 1.45
N SER A 97 -4.81 -5.68 1.58
CA SER A 97 -4.88 -4.70 0.51
C SER A 97 -4.01 -3.50 0.88
N LEU A 98 -2.87 -3.35 0.21
CA LEU A 98 -1.95 -2.24 0.38
C LEU A 98 -2.33 -1.12 -0.60
N ASP A 99 -2.69 0.03 -0.06
CA ASP A 99 -3.04 1.22 -0.82
C ASP A 99 -1.79 2.11 -0.95
N ILE A 100 -1.23 2.17 -2.15
CA ILE A 100 -0.08 3.02 -2.47
C ILE A 100 -0.52 4.16 -3.37
N ARG A 101 0.09 5.33 -3.22
CA ARG A 101 -0.14 6.48 -4.12
C ARG A 101 1.15 6.92 -4.75
N ARG A 102 1.15 7.10 -6.07
CA ARG A 102 2.25 7.76 -6.78
C ARG A 102 2.29 9.24 -6.39
N ILE A 103 3.45 9.70 -5.95
CA ILE A 103 3.71 11.10 -5.55
C ILE A 103 4.75 11.78 -6.44
N ASN A 104 5.63 11.01 -7.10
CA ASN A 104 6.59 11.50 -8.07
C ASN A 104 6.59 10.63 -9.32
N THR A 105 7.07 11.19 -10.43
CA THR A 105 7.38 10.40 -11.63
C THR A 105 8.60 9.53 -11.38
N ALA A 106 8.70 8.40 -12.09
CA ALA A 106 9.85 7.52 -11.96
C ALA A 106 11.15 8.23 -12.33
N SER A 107 12.16 8.10 -11.47
CA SER A 107 13.49 8.70 -11.71
C SER A 107 14.22 8.01 -12.87
N PHE A 108 13.88 6.75 -13.11
CA PHE A 108 14.39 5.96 -14.22
C PHE A 108 13.23 5.31 -14.97
N PRO A 109 13.30 5.23 -16.31
CA PRO A 109 12.29 4.53 -17.08
C PRO A 109 12.29 3.04 -16.69
N PRO A 110 11.12 2.37 -16.73
CA PRO A 110 11.06 0.94 -16.52
C PRO A 110 11.96 0.19 -17.49
N LYS A 111 12.64 -0.88 -17.02
CA LYS A 111 13.39 -1.74 -17.93
C LYS A 111 12.39 -2.33 -18.94
N PRO A 112 12.67 -2.28 -20.25
CA PRO A 112 11.87 -2.99 -21.23
C PRO A 112 11.76 -4.47 -20.83
N SER A 113 10.58 -5.06 -20.98
CA SER A 113 10.47 -6.51 -20.87
C SER A 113 11.41 -7.14 -21.90
N PRO A 114 12.26 -8.12 -21.52
CA PRO A 114 13.09 -8.83 -22.48
C PRO A 114 12.26 -9.61 -23.51
N ILE A 115 10.97 -9.83 -23.22
CA ILE A 115 10.02 -10.48 -24.11
C ILE A 115 9.00 -9.42 -24.59
N PRO A 116 8.98 -9.08 -25.88
CA PRO A 116 7.97 -8.19 -26.47
C PRO A 116 6.56 -8.70 -26.17
N GLY A 117 5.67 -7.82 -25.69
CA GLY A 117 4.29 -8.17 -25.35
C GLY A 117 4.07 -8.71 -23.93
N LEU A 118 5.13 -9.14 -23.22
CA LEU A 118 5.02 -9.54 -21.82
C LEU A 118 5.08 -8.32 -20.90
N LYS A 119 4.00 -8.04 -20.18
CA LYS A 119 3.99 -7.02 -19.11
C LYS A 119 4.58 -7.63 -17.83
N VAL A 120 5.89 -7.61 -17.68
CA VAL A 120 6.51 -7.89 -16.37
C VAL A 120 6.26 -6.71 -15.42
N GLY A 121 5.93 -7.00 -14.16
CA GLY A 121 5.78 -5.93 -13.18
C GLY A 121 7.13 -5.25 -12.93
N PHE A 122 7.09 -3.93 -12.82
CA PHE A 122 8.29 -3.10 -12.70
C PHE A 122 8.66 -2.83 -11.24
N TYR A 123 7.67 -2.76 -10.36
CA TYR A 123 7.88 -2.51 -8.94
C TYR A 123 7.62 -3.76 -8.13
N GLU A 124 8.18 -3.82 -6.93
CA GLU A 124 8.06 -4.97 -6.03
C GLU A 124 7.46 -4.53 -4.69
N VAL A 125 6.44 -5.26 -4.21
CA VAL A 125 6.06 -5.22 -2.79
C VAL A 125 6.73 -6.39 -2.08
N GLY A 126 7.46 -6.10 -1.00
CA GLY A 126 8.08 -7.12 -0.16
C GLY A 126 7.68 -6.99 1.31
N THR A 127 7.55 -8.11 2.02
CA THR A 127 7.34 -8.15 3.48
C THR A 127 8.48 -8.86 4.21
N SER A 128 8.76 -8.49 5.46
CA SER A 128 9.85 -9.09 6.26
C SER A 128 9.60 -9.11 7.78
N THR A 129 10.36 -9.94 8.49
CA THR A 129 10.19 -10.29 9.92
C THR A 129 11.05 -9.47 10.90
N VAL A 130 11.60 -8.34 10.47
CA VAL A 130 12.59 -7.56 11.25
C VAL A 130 12.01 -6.21 11.65
N THR A 131 12.30 -5.75 12.86
CA THR A 131 12.02 -4.39 13.33
C THR A 131 13.08 -3.39 12.83
N SER A 132 12.70 -2.13 12.67
CA SER A 132 13.62 -1.05 12.29
C SER A 132 14.65 -0.75 13.41
N PRO A 133 15.90 -0.35 13.11
CA PRO A 133 16.51 -0.19 11.78
C PRO A 133 16.93 -1.52 11.15
N ILE A 134 16.76 -1.63 9.83
CA ILE A 134 16.98 -2.87 9.07
C ILE A 134 18.31 -2.77 8.31
N SER A 135 19.27 -3.63 8.64
CA SER A 135 20.47 -3.82 7.81
C SER A 135 20.15 -4.73 6.60
N PRO A 136 20.86 -4.60 5.46
CA PRO A 136 20.54 -5.37 4.25
C PRO A 136 20.59 -6.89 4.41
N GLY A 137 21.36 -7.38 5.39
CA GLY A 137 21.49 -8.81 5.70
C GLY A 137 20.39 -9.37 6.60
N GLU A 138 19.56 -8.52 7.20
CA GLU A 138 18.51 -8.93 8.13
C GLU A 138 17.18 -9.21 7.41
N VAL A 139 16.96 -8.63 6.23
CA VAL A 139 15.71 -8.80 5.49
C VAL A 139 15.59 -10.21 4.95
N LYS A 140 14.75 -11.02 5.58
CA LYS A 140 14.23 -12.26 4.99
C LYS A 140 12.91 -11.94 4.28
N PRO A 141 12.86 -11.91 2.93
CA PRO A 141 11.62 -11.65 2.22
C PRO A 141 10.63 -12.80 2.46
N VAL A 142 9.44 -12.49 2.95
CA VAL A 142 8.38 -13.50 3.16
C VAL A 142 7.50 -13.62 1.92
N LYS A 143 7.23 -12.51 1.24
CA LYS A 143 6.46 -12.48 -0.01
C LYS A 143 7.00 -11.39 -0.93
N ARG A 144 6.89 -11.63 -2.23
CA ARG A 144 7.13 -10.63 -3.29
C ARG A 144 5.92 -10.59 -4.23
N VAL A 145 5.47 -9.39 -4.59
CA VAL A 145 4.43 -9.16 -5.60
C VAL A 145 4.93 -8.13 -6.60
N ASP A 146 4.90 -8.48 -7.88
CA ASP A 146 5.27 -7.56 -8.95
C ASP A 146 4.07 -6.66 -9.30
N ILE A 147 4.31 -5.36 -9.46
CA ILE A 147 3.29 -4.35 -9.76
C ILE A 147 3.42 -3.94 -11.24
N ALA A 148 2.30 -3.92 -11.95
CA ALA A 148 2.25 -3.51 -13.35
C ALA A 148 2.91 -2.15 -13.60
N GLN A 149 3.60 -2.02 -14.73
CA GLN A 149 4.30 -0.79 -15.13
C GLN A 149 3.37 0.41 -15.33
N ALA A 150 2.14 0.17 -15.79
CA ALA A 150 1.15 1.21 -16.07
C ALA A 150 0.40 1.64 -14.80
N LEU A 151 1.05 2.47 -13.98
CA LEU A 151 0.45 3.07 -12.78
C LEU A 151 -0.10 4.47 -13.07
N PRO A 152 -1.13 4.92 -12.31
CA PRO A 152 -1.66 6.28 -12.43
C PRO A 152 -0.56 7.33 -12.27
N LYS A 153 -0.71 8.47 -12.95
CA LYS A 153 0.16 9.65 -12.78
C LYS A 153 0.15 10.12 -11.31
N PRO A 154 1.19 10.86 -10.86
CA PRO A 154 1.23 11.43 -9.53
C PRO A 154 -0.08 12.14 -9.16
N GLY A 155 -0.59 11.87 -7.96
CA GLY A 155 -1.75 12.58 -7.41
C GLY A 155 -3.14 12.16 -7.90
N VAL A 156 -3.27 11.28 -8.91
CA VAL A 156 -4.57 10.91 -9.49
C VAL A 156 -5.40 10.01 -8.56
N ARG A 157 -4.97 8.75 -8.37
CA ARG A 157 -5.67 7.78 -7.52
C ARG A 157 -4.69 6.79 -6.89
N PRO A 158 -5.06 6.15 -5.77
CA PRO A 158 -4.29 5.05 -5.21
C PRO A 158 -4.30 3.83 -6.12
N THR A 159 -3.26 3.01 -6.02
CA THR A 159 -3.18 1.66 -6.55
C THR A 159 -3.27 0.69 -5.38
N ARG A 160 -4.18 -0.28 -5.46
CA ARG A 160 -4.32 -1.36 -4.49
C ARG A 160 -3.53 -2.57 -4.93
N ILE A 161 -2.73 -3.10 -4.02
CA ILE A 161 -1.94 -4.30 -4.23
C ILE A 161 -2.34 -5.32 -3.17
N SER A 162 -2.71 -6.51 -3.63
CA SER A 162 -3.18 -7.56 -2.74
C SER A 162 -2.09 -8.59 -2.47
N PHE A 163 -1.97 -9.03 -1.21
CA PHE A 163 -1.13 -10.15 -0.80
C PHE A 163 -1.71 -10.81 0.46
N THR A 164 -1.08 -11.87 0.95
CA THR A 164 -1.49 -12.54 2.19
C THR A 164 -0.49 -12.29 3.30
N LEU A 165 -1.01 -12.20 4.53
CA LEU A 165 -0.23 -12.12 5.75
C LEU A 165 -0.53 -13.36 6.59
N GLN A 166 0.51 -14.12 6.92
CA GLN A 166 0.41 -15.29 7.80
C GLN A 166 1.04 -14.95 9.15
N LEU A 167 0.27 -15.15 10.23
CA LEU A 167 0.68 -14.92 11.61
C LEU A 167 0.79 -16.28 12.30
N ASN A 168 2.01 -16.68 12.65
CA ASN A 168 2.30 -17.98 13.26
C ASN A 168 2.37 -17.84 14.78
N TYR A 169 1.77 -18.75 15.52
CA TYR A 169 1.75 -18.76 16.98
C TYR A 169 2.27 -20.07 17.54
N THR A 170 2.98 -20.01 18.67
CA THR A 170 3.36 -21.21 19.45
C THR A 170 2.13 -21.90 20.06
N THR A 171 2.28 -23.15 20.49
CA THR A 171 1.24 -23.88 21.24
C THR A 171 1.23 -23.49 22.73
N GLY A 172 0.10 -23.73 23.40
CA GLY A 172 -0.04 -23.61 24.86
C GLY A 172 -0.86 -22.40 25.34
N ALA A 173 -1.11 -22.33 26.66
CA ALA A 173 -1.96 -21.34 27.31
C ALA A 173 -1.40 -19.89 27.31
N GLY A 174 -0.24 -19.68 26.70
CA GLY A 174 0.42 -18.37 26.54
C GLY A 174 0.97 -18.17 25.13
N ALA A 175 0.28 -18.70 24.11
CA ALA A 175 0.71 -18.66 22.71
C ALA A 175 1.25 -17.28 22.28
N THR A 176 2.49 -17.25 21.80
CA THR A 176 3.17 -16.03 21.33
C THR A 176 3.38 -16.09 19.83
N ILE A 177 3.38 -14.92 19.18
CA ILE A 177 3.68 -14.83 17.75
C ILE A 177 5.14 -15.22 17.46
N VAL A 178 5.35 -16.04 16.43
CA VAL A 178 6.65 -16.54 15.98
C VAL A 178 7.05 -15.81 14.70
N ALA A 179 8.26 -15.24 14.70
CA ALA A 179 8.84 -14.53 13.56
C ALA A 179 7.83 -13.55 12.90
N PRO A 180 7.30 -12.57 13.67
CA PRO A 180 6.24 -11.69 13.20
C PRO A 180 6.71 -10.92 11.97
N VAL A 181 5.88 -10.89 10.92
CA VAL A 181 6.08 -9.96 9.81
C VAL A 181 5.75 -8.55 10.32
N GLN A 182 6.72 -7.64 10.26
CA GLN A 182 6.64 -6.32 10.88
C GLN A 182 6.99 -5.18 9.92
N TYR A 183 7.23 -5.51 8.66
CA TYR A 183 7.72 -4.56 7.69
C TYR A 183 7.16 -4.87 6.30
N VAL A 184 6.67 -3.83 5.63
CA VAL A 184 6.30 -3.86 4.20
C VAL A 184 7.01 -2.72 3.48
N GLN A 185 7.42 -2.98 2.24
CA GLN A 185 8.09 -2.00 1.41
C GLN A 185 7.64 -2.10 -0.04
N VAL A 186 7.73 -0.97 -0.73
CA VAL A 186 7.60 -0.83 -2.18
C VAL A 186 8.96 -0.48 -2.74
N LYS A 187 9.38 -1.15 -3.81
CA LYS A 187 10.67 -0.90 -4.46
C LYS A 187 10.51 -0.67 -5.95
N ASN A 188 11.30 0.26 -6.48
CA ASN A 188 11.74 0.29 -7.86
C ASN A 188 13.10 -0.41 -7.92
N PRO A 189 13.24 -1.60 -8.55
CA PRO A 189 14.50 -2.34 -8.58
C PRO A 189 15.67 -1.55 -9.19
N ILE A 190 15.41 -0.70 -10.20
CA ILE A 190 16.45 0.12 -10.81
C ILE A 190 16.97 1.13 -9.79
N THR A 191 16.07 1.95 -9.23
CA THR A 191 16.45 2.97 -8.25
C THR A 191 17.14 2.30 -7.07
N PHE A 192 16.56 1.21 -6.54
CA PHE A 192 17.07 0.45 -5.39
C PHE A 192 18.53 0.00 -5.57
N THR A 193 18.92 -0.43 -6.77
CA THR A 193 20.31 -0.83 -7.09
C THR A 193 21.26 0.32 -7.37
N LYS A 194 20.75 1.51 -7.71
CA LYS A 194 21.56 2.70 -8.03
C LYS A 194 21.89 3.56 -6.81
N PHE A 195 21.37 3.23 -5.63
CA PHE A 195 21.72 3.93 -4.40
C PHE A 195 23.23 3.82 -4.09
N PRO A 196 23.88 4.92 -3.69
CA PRO A 196 25.26 4.89 -3.20
C PRO A 196 25.50 3.82 -2.13
N ALA A 197 26.68 3.19 -2.16
CA ALA A 197 27.08 2.18 -1.16
C ALA A 197 27.14 2.74 0.27
N SER A 198 27.25 4.06 0.45
CA SER A 198 27.17 4.72 1.76
C SER A 198 25.78 4.63 2.40
N ILE A 199 24.72 4.44 1.61
CA ILE A 199 23.34 4.31 2.12
C ILE A 199 23.06 2.84 2.35
N ASN A 200 23.35 2.36 3.55
CA ASN A 200 23.23 0.94 3.88
C ASN A 200 21.90 0.56 4.52
N GLN A 201 21.09 1.51 4.99
CA GLN A 201 19.78 1.14 5.53
C GLN A 201 18.85 0.71 4.42
N TYR A 202 18.33 -0.51 4.53
CA TYR A 202 17.51 -1.12 3.48
C TYR A 202 16.23 -0.31 3.20
N ARG A 203 15.66 0.31 4.26
CA ARG A 203 14.50 1.22 4.16
C ARG A 203 14.78 2.47 3.34
N ASP A 204 15.99 3.01 3.39
CA ASP A 204 16.33 4.27 2.72
C ASP A 204 16.42 4.09 1.20
N ARG A 205 16.61 2.84 0.75
CA ARG A 205 16.61 2.45 -0.66
C ARG A 205 15.19 2.17 -1.19
N ALA A 206 14.21 1.91 -0.32
CA ALA A 206 12.82 1.64 -0.73
C ALA A 206 12.09 2.91 -1.18
N GLU A 207 11.13 2.77 -2.12
CA GLU A 207 10.29 3.88 -2.57
C GLU A 207 9.27 4.31 -1.52
N ALA A 208 8.77 3.35 -0.76
CA ALA A 208 7.93 3.57 0.40
C ALA A 208 8.08 2.37 1.33
N TRP A 209 7.88 2.60 2.63
CA TRP A 209 7.90 1.52 3.62
C TRP A 209 6.96 1.83 4.78
N LEU A 210 6.56 0.78 5.48
CA LEU A 210 5.77 0.87 6.71
C LEU A 210 6.25 -0.23 7.65
N ALA A 211 6.72 0.16 8.82
CA ALA A 211 6.90 -0.76 9.94
C ALA A 211 5.57 -0.86 10.70
N PHE A 212 5.21 -2.07 11.12
CA PHE A 212 3.95 -2.33 11.79
C PHE A 212 4.04 -3.49 12.77
N ASN A 213 3.06 -3.57 13.67
CA ASN A 213 2.88 -4.68 14.60
C ASN A 213 1.47 -5.24 14.44
N THR A 214 1.38 -6.48 14.01
CA THR A 214 0.11 -7.17 13.83
C THR A 214 0.10 -8.42 14.69
N SER A 215 -0.93 -8.58 15.49
CA SER A 215 -1.18 -9.80 16.26
C SER A 215 -2.62 -10.26 16.09
N VAL A 216 -2.90 -11.50 16.47
CA VAL A 216 -4.26 -12.05 16.58
C VAL A 216 -4.76 -11.86 18.01
N ASP A 217 -6.00 -11.40 18.15
CA ASP A 217 -6.77 -11.46 19.39
C ASP A 217 -7.33 -12.88 19.51
N MET A 218 -6.72 -13.69 20.38
CA MET A 218 -7.08 -15.10 20.57
C MET A 218 -8.45 -15.28 21.24
N THR A 219 -9.04 -14.21 21.76
CA THR A 219 -10.34 -14.23 22.46
C THR A 219 -11.52 -13.88 21.55
N LYS A 220 -11.27 -13.44 20.30
CA LYS A 220 -12.30 -12.89 19.39
C LYS A 220 -12.38 -13.60 18.04
#